data_AF-A0A7C4HJC0-F1
#
_entry.id   AF-A0A7C4HJC0-F1
#
_cell.length_a   1.000
_cell.length_b   1.000
_cell.length_c   1.000
_cell.angle_alpha   90.00
_cell.angle_beta   90.00
_cell.angle_gamma   90.00
#
_symmetry.space_group_name_H-M   'P 1'
#
loop_
_entity.id
_entity.type
_entity.pdbx_description
1 polymer ?
#
loop_
_entity_poly.entity_id
_entity_poly.type
_entity_poly.pdbx_seq_one_letter_code
_entity_poly.pdbx_strand_id
1 'polypeptide(L)'
;MDQFGERFYAEAVRRGLNQAGGVVTVVDGAPLVWNLCELHSPGAIQVVDISHAAERLSGMARLLFGEDEARRGHGLSGCGKSSSGAGRRRSSPG
;
A
#
# COMPACT_ATOMS: atom_id res chain seq x y z
N MET A 1 -14.93 11.42 7.23
CA MET A 1 -13.96 10.60 7.99
C MET A 1 -14.21 10.69 9.49
N ASP A 2 -14.56 11.87 10.02
CA ASP A 2 -14.77 12.12 11.46
C ASP A 2 -15.67 11.08 12.15
N GLN A 3 -16.87 10.84 11.61
CA GLN A 3 -17.82 9.88 12.18
C GLN A 3 -17.34 8.42 12.18
N PHE A 4 -16.42 8.04 11.27
CA PHE A 4 -15.86 6.69 11.28
C PHE A 4 -14.83 6.53 12.40
N GLY A 5 -13.93 7.51 12.58
CA GLY A 5 -12.96 7.51 13.68
C GLY A 5 -13.63 7.48 15.05
N GLU A 6 -14.66 8.31 15.24
CA GLU A 6 -15.47 8.33 16.47
C GLU A 6 -16.13 6.99 16.76
N ARG A 7 -16.76 6.35 15.76
CA ARG A 7 -17.40 5.05 15.93
C ARG A 7 -16.40 3.94 16.21
N PHE A 8 -15.25 3.97 15.53
CA PHE A 8 -14.15 3.04 15.76
C PHE A 8 -13.64 3.16 17.21
N TYR A 9 -13.41 4.38 17.67
CA TYR A 9 -12.97 4.63 19.04
C TYR A 9 -14.02 4.23 20.07
N ALA A 10 -15.30 4.59 19.85
CA ALA A 10 -16.39 4.19 20.74
C ALA A 10 -16.50 2.66 20.87
N GLU A 11 -16.32 1.95 19.76
CA GLU A 11 -16.31 0.48 19.76
C GLU A 11 -15.07 -0.09 20.48
N ALA A 12 -13.90 0.53 20.32
CA ALA A 12 -12.70 0.14 21.05
C ALA A 12 -12.89 0.32 22.57
N VAL A 13 -13.43 1.47 23.00
CA VAL A 13 -13.79 1.75 24.40
C VAL A 13 -14.79 0.72 24.92
N ARG A 14 -15.85 0.42 24.15
CA ARG A 14 -16.85 -0.61 24.49
C ARG A 14 -16.22 -1.99 24.70
N ARG A 15 -15.10 -2.28 24.03
CA ARG A 15 -14.34 -3.54 24.15
C ARG A 15 -13.28 -3.52 25.25
N GLY A 16 -13.21 -2.45 26.04
CA GLY A 16 -12.31 -2.37 27.19
C GLY A 16 -10.97 -1.70 26.90
N LEU A 17 -10.86 -0.87 25.85
CA LEU A 17 -9.65 -0.09 25.56
C LEU A 17 -9.14 0.67 26.81
N ASN A 18 -10.04 1.28 27.58
CA ASN A 18 -9.69 2.03 28.80
C ASN A 18 -9.20 1.16 29.97
N GLN A 19 -9.40 -0.16 29.88
CA GLN A 19 -8.97 -1.13 30.89
C GLN A 19 -7.76 -1.96 30.39
N ALA A 20 -7.28 -1.70 29.17
CA ALA A 20 -6.14 -2.40 28.61
C ALA A 20 -4.84 -1.92 29.28
N GLY A 21 -3.97 -2.86 29.64
CA GLY A 21 -2.62 -2.54 30.14
C GLY A 21 -1.68 -1.98 29.08
N GLY A 22 -2.09 -1.99 27.81
CA GLY A 22 -1.37 -1.42 26.69
C GLY A 22 -2.22 -1.47 25.42
N VAL A 23 -1.99 -0.52 24.51
CA VAL A 23 -2.71 -0.41 23.24
C VAL A 23 -1.71 -0.51 22.10
N VAL A 24 -2.05 -1.30 21.08
CA VAL A 24 -1.30 -1.40 19.83
C VAL A 24 -2.25 -1.10 18.68
N THR A 25 -1.87 -0.19 17.80
CA THR A 25 -2.59 0.07 16.55
C THR A 25 -1.85 -0.58 15.39
N VAL A 26 -2.59 -1.25 14.50
CA VAL A 26 -2.05 -1.87 13.28
C VAL A 26 -2.74 -1.22 12.10
N VAL A 27 -1.98 -0.46 11.30
CA VAL A 27 -2.54 0.42 10.26
C VAL A 27 -1.66 0.48 9.01
N ASP A 28 -2.17 1.06 7.92
CA ASP A 28 -1.47 1.14 6.63
C ASP A 28 -0.21 2.04 6.62
N GLY A 29 0.00 2.82 7.67
CA GLY A 29 1.11 3.76 7.79
C GLY A 29 0.92 5.07 7.00
N ALA A 30 -0.31 5.42 6.62
CA ALA A 30 -0.61 6.73 6.07
C ALA A 30 -0.55 7.81 7.17
N PRO A 31 -0.01 9.02 6.89
CA PRO A 31 0.13 10.07 7.91
C PRO A 31 -1.17 10.43 8.62
N LEU A 32 -2.29 10.47 7.90
CA LEU A 32 -3.61 10.76 8.46
C LEU A 32 -4.05 9.69 9.48
N VAL A 33 -3.70 8.43 9.23
CA VAL A 33 -4.09 7.32 10.10
C VAL A 33 -3.28 7.33 11.39
N TRP A 34 -1.99 7.68 11.33
CA TRP A 34 -1.17 7.89 12.54
C TRP A 34 -1.72 9.02 13.41
N ASN A 35 -2.13 10.14 12.81
CA ASN A 35 -2.75 11.24 13.56
C ASN A 35 -4.05 10.77 14.26
N LEU A 36 -4.83 9.91 13.60
CA LEU A 36 -6.06 9.37 14.16
C LEU A 36 -5.79 8.36 15.29
N CYS A 37 -4.75 7.53 15.15
CA CYS A 37 -4.29 6.64 16.21
C CYS A 37 -3.83 7.44 17.44
N GLU A 38 -3.05 8.51 17.24
CA GLU A 38 -2.59 9.36 18.32
C GLU A 38 -3.76 10.08 19.02
N LEU A 39 -4.74 10.56 18.25
CA LEU A 39 -5.92 11.23 18.79
C LEU A 39 -6.78 10.31 19.67
N HIS A 40 -6.99 9.07 19.25
CA HIS A 40 -7.90 8.14 19.93
C HIS A 40 -7.21 7.18 20.89
N SER A 41 -5.89 7.01 20.78
CA SER A 41 -5.14 6.12 21.66
C SER A 41 -3.74 6.71 21.91
N PRO A 42 -3.65 7.82 22.66
CA PRO A 42 -2.36 8.43 22.99
C PRO A 42 -1.43 7.42 23.66
N GLY A 43 -0.19 7.34 23.20
CA GLY A 43 0.80 6.40 23.73
C GLY A 43 0.63 4.94 23.27
N ALA A 44 -0.27 4.66 22.33
CA ALA A 44 -0.33 3.35 21.69
C ALA A 44 0.92 3.08 20.85
N ILE A 45 1.35 1.82 20.82
CA ILE A 45 2.41 1.38 19.89
C ILE A 45 1.79 1.32 18.49
N GLN A 46 2.33 2.11 17.57
CA GLN A 46 1.82 2.19 16.19
C GLN A 46 2.64 1.30 15.26
N VAL A 47 1.99 0.30 14.65
CA VAL A 47 2.63 -0.70 13.80
C VAL A 47 2.04 -0.64 12.39
N VAL A 48 2.90 -0.70 11.37
CA VAL A 48 2.44 -0.81 9.98
C VAL A 48 2.00 -2.24 9.70
N ASP A 49 0.85 -2.44 9.07
CA ASP A 49 0.40 -3.77 8.70
C ASP A 49 1.32 -4.43 7.66
N ILE A 50 1.33 -5.77 7.67
CA ILE A 50 2.26 -6.54 6.84
C ILE A 50 2.02 -6.35 5.34
N SER A 51 0.77 -6.12 4.93
CA SER A 51 0.41 -5.96 3.52
C SER A 51 1.02 -4.69 2.97
N HIS A 52 0.85 -3.56 3.66
CA HIS A 52 1.41 -2.27 3.27
C HIS A 52 2.93 -2.22 3.49
N ALA A 53 3.47 -2.91 4.49
CA ALA A 53 4.90 -3.07 4.65
C ALA A 53 5.52 -3.81 3.46
N ALA A 54 4.91 -4.93 3.04
CA ALA A 54 5.36 -5.72 1.89
C ALA A 54 5.26 -4.93 0.58
N GLU A 55 4.17 -4.18 0.37
CA GLU A 55 4.02 -3.33 -0.81
C GLU A 55 5.14 -2.28 -0.90
N ARG A 56 5.39 -1.55 0.19
CA ARG A 56 6.47 -0.55 0.24
C ARG A 56 7.84 -1.18 0.02
N LEU A 57 8.12 -2.31 0.67
CA LEU A 57 9.39 -3.01 0.51
C LEU A 57 9.60 -3.49 -0.94
N SER A 58 8.58 -4.08 -1.55
CA SER A 58 8.62 -4.50 -2.95
C SER A 58 8.83 -3.29 -3.88
N GLY A 59 8.16 -2.17 -3.62
CA GLY A 59 8.36 -0.92 -4.36
C GLY A 59 9.80 -0.43 -4.26
N MET A 60 10.36 -0.39 -3.06
CA MET A 60 11.76 0.00 -2.83
C MET A 60 12.75 -0.95 -3.50
N ALA A 61 12.52 -2.26 -3.41
CA ALA A 61 13.38 -3.26 -4.06
C ALA A 61 13.40 -3.07 -5.58
N ARG A 62 12.25 -2.78 -6.21
CA ARG A 62 12.20 -2.48 -7.64
C ARG A 62 12.93 -1.20 -8.01
N LEU A 63 12.88 -0.16 -7.17
CA LEU A 63 13.62 1.08 -7.43
C LEU A 63 15.14 0.89 -7.29
N LEU A 64 15.57 0.10 -6.29
CA LEU A 64 17.00 -0.10 -6.01
C LEU A 64 17.66 -1.14 -6.92
N PHE A 65 16.91 -2.18 -7.34
CA PHE A 65 17.44 -3.32 -8.09
C PHE A 65 16.84 -3.48 -9.50
N GLY A 66 15.81 -2.71 -9.86
CA GLY A 66 15.16 -2.78 -11.17
C GLY A 66 16.01 -2.25 -12.33
N GLU A 67 17.09 -1.50 -12.04
CA GLU A 67 18.10 -1.13 -13.04
C GLU A 67 19.22 -2.18 -13.21
N ASP A 68 19.36 -3.12 -12.26
CA ASP A 68 20.41 -4.14 -12.32
C ASP A 68 20.09 -5.28 -13.29
N GLU A 69 18.83 -5.51 -13.64
CA GLU A 69 18.46 -6.48 -14.67
C GLU A 69 18.91 -6.05 -16.07
N ALA A 70 18.97 -4.73 -16.36
CA ALA A 70 19.50 -4.21 -17.62
C ALA A 70 21.04 -4.35 -17.72
N ARG A 71 21.74 -4.39 -16.58
CA ARG A 71 23.21 -4.47 -16.51
C ARG A 71 23.74 -5.91 -16.36
N ARG A 72 22.91 -6.87 -15.95
CA ARG A 72 23.28 -8.29 -15.80
C ARG A 72 22.93 -9.17 -17.01
N GLY A 73 22.50 -8.56 -18.13
CA GLY A 73 22.10 -9.24 -19.35
C GLY A 73 23.24 -9.85 -20.18
N HIS A 74 24.04 -10.74 -19.62
CA HIS A 74 24.61 -11.84 -20.42
C HIS A 74 23.57 -12.95 -20.51
N GLY A 75 22.65 -12.77 -21.46
CA GLY A 75 21.91 -13.84 -22.10
C GLY A 75 20.78 -14.48 -21.32
N LEU A 76 19.56 -13.92 -21.41
CA LEU A 76 18.37 -14.71 -21.71
C LEU A 76 17.43 -13.87 -22.59
N SER A 77 17.25 -14.36 -23.81
CA SER A 77 16.48 -13.76 -24.89
C SER A 77 15.00 -13.68 -24.56
N GLY A 78 14.46 -12.45 -24.57
CA GLY A 78 13.26 -12.09 -25.35
C GLY A 78 11.93 -12.78 -25.05
N CYS A 79 11.00 -12.02 -24.48
CA CYS A 79 9.64 -11.93 -25.01
C CYS A 79 9.05 -10.56 -24.65
N GLY A 80 9.29 -9.56 -25.52
CA GLY A 80 8.67 -8.25 -25.42
C GLY A 80 7.18 -8.37 -25.74
N LYS A 81 6.31 -7.94 -24.82
CA LYS A 81 4.89 -7.76 -25.14
C LYS A 81 4.79 -6.56 -26.08
N SER A 82 4.63 -6.85 -27.36
CA SER A 82 4.27 -5.86 -28.38
C SER A 82 2.94 -5.21 -28.01
N SER A 83 2.97 -3.89 -27.86
CA SER A 83 1.77 -3.06 -27.92
C SER A 83 1.06 -3.30 -29.26
N SER A 84 -0.10 -3.95 -29.22
CA SER A 84 -0.93 -4.13 -30.41
C SER A 84 -1.59 -2.80 -30.77
N GLY A 85 -0.89 -1.98 -31.54
CA GLY A 85 -1.50 -0.96 -32.39
C GLY A 85 -2.25 -1.64 -33.52
N ALA A 86 -3.56 -1.85 -33.37
CA ALA A 86 -4.40 -2.37 -34.44
C ALA A 86 -4.93 -1.23 -35.32
N GLY A 87 -4.08 -0.74 -36.22
CA GLY A 87 -4.52 -0.02 -37.41
C GLY A 87 -4.89 -1.03 -38.50
N ARG A 88 -6.15 -1.07 -38.93
CA ARG A 88 -6.56 -1.75 -40.19
C ARG A 88 -7.39 -0.84 -41.08
N ARG A 89 -6.66 -0.26 -42.03
CA ARG A 89 -6.95 0.00 -43.46
C ARG A 89 -8.40 -0.02 -43.96
N ARG A 90 -8.80 1.14 -44.49
CA ARG A 90 -9.53 1.46 -45.74
C ARG A 90 -10.43 0.39 -46.37
N SER A 91 -11.67 0.82 -46.65
CA SER A 91 -12.39 0.48 -47.87
C SER A 91 -13.40 1.60 -48.22
N SER A 92 -13.06 2.39 -49.25
CA SER A 92 -14.02 3.00 -50.21
C SER A 92 -14.06 2.05 -51.43
N PRO A 93 -15.01 2.14 -52.40
CA PRO A 93 -15.97 3.21 -52.71
C PRO A 93 -17.42 2.72 -52.96
N GLY A 94 -18.33 3.67 -53.19
CA GLY A 94 -19.71 3.46 -53.62
C GLY A 94 -20.53 4.71 -53.43
#